data_AF-A0A411AJP9-F1
#
_entry.id   AF-A0A411AJP9-F1
#
_cell.length_a   1.000
_cell.length_b   1.000
_cell.length_c   1.000
_cell.angle_alpha   90.00
_cell.angle_beta   90.00
_cell.angle_gamma   90.00
#
_symmetry.space_group_name_H-M   'P 1'
#
loop_
_entity.id
_entity.type
_entity.pdbx_description
1 polymer ?
#
loop_
_entity_poly.entity_id
_entity_poly.type
_entity_poly.pdbx_seq_one_letter_code
_entity_poly.pdbx_strand_id
1 'polypeptide(L)'
;MSNNIIDAVTQAVNSLVSALKLPDESAKANDTLGSMNFPQFSRILPYKDYDSATGLFINNKTIGFMFEARPLPGADKSIVATLEHLLRSKLPRGVPVSFHLVSSKLVGNDIDYGLREFRWSGKQAKKFNAITQAYYLRAAETKFPLPPALDLPLTLRNYRVYISCCVPRKKNSTTQIVEMENQIKILRASLGGAYIPTRILDAAGLVELMRELINPDPHEMYRVPYKLDPYQDLNYQCVDDSFDMQVTAGHLKIGRLGRDGKECVTRVTSYHLESDPEMAFLWTSADNYANLLNPELSISCPFVITLTLMVEDQVKTQNEANMKFMDVEKKSKTSYAKFFPNVIKEMQEWGDIRQRLATNQTSLVSYFFNITTYTADSTEASLAAEQQVLNSYRKGGFQLIPARYHHLRNFLAMMPFKCGEGLFKELQAAGVVKRAETFQVANLLPIVADSPLAPAGLLAPTYRNQLAFIDLFYEGMNNTNFNMAVCGTSGAGKTGLIQPLIRSVLDSGGFAWVFDMGDGYKSLCENMGAYTSMAIPSSLTRSPTCWMMLTSTCQQNVYAIRCLSWPVRTATSMKSMKACFCRQCRRPG
;
A
#
# COMPACT_ATOMS: atom_id res chain seq x y z
N MET A 1 90.72 10.91 -2.50
CA MET A 1 90.32 10.14 -3.70
C MET A 1 88.98 10.70 -4.14
N SER A 2 88.97 11.29 -5.33
CA SER A 2 87.85 12.03 -5.92
C SER A 2 86.60 11.17 -6.02
N ASN A 3 85.49 11.69 -5.50
CA ASN A 3 84.15 11.16 -5.75
C ASN A 3 83.92 11.10 -7.26
N ASN A 4 83.59 9.93 -7.81
CA ASN A 4 82.96 9.85 -9.13
C ASN A 4 81.48 10.29 -9.00
N ILE A 5 81.30 11.58 -8.74
CA ILE A 5 80.02 12.29 -8.84
C ILE A 5 79.40 12.03 -10.23
N ILE A 6 80.25 11.87 -11.24
CA ILE A 6 79.86 11.53 -12.61
C ILE A 6 79.14 10.17 -12.66
N ASP A 7 79.60 9.13 -11.94
CA ASP A 7 78.94 7.81 -11.96
C ASP A 7 77.60 7.84 -11.22
N ALA A 8 77.51 8.56 -10.10
CA ALA A 8 76.26 8.74 -9.37
C ALA A 8 75.22 9.53 -10.17
N VAL A 9 75.67 10.59 -10.87
CA VAL A 9 74.83 11.37 -11.78
C VAL A 9 74.42 10.51 -12.98
N THR A 10 75.32 9.70 -13.53
CA THR A 10 75.04 8.83 -14.67
C THR A 10 74.06 7.71 -14.30
N GLN A 11 74.16 7.13 -13.09
CA GLN A 11 73.16 6.19 -12.58
C GLN A 11 71.80 6.86 -12.35
N ALA A 12 71.76 8.06 -11.76
CA ALA A 12 70.53 8.81 -11.57
C ALA A 12 69.86 9.15 -12.91
N VAL A 13 70.63 9.61 -13.89
CA VAL A 13 70.15 9.91 -15.25
C VAL A 13 69.69 8.64 -15.96
N ASN A 14 70.43 7.53 -15.86
CA ASN A 14 70.01 6.26 -16.45
C ASN A 14 68.75 5.68 -15.77
N SER A 15 68.57 5.89 -14.47
CA SER A 15 67.36 5.50 -13.75
C SER A 15 66.14 6.37 -14.10
N LEU A 16 66.35 7.67 -14.35
CA LEU A 16 65.33 8.57 -14.86
C LEU A 16 64.97 8.24 -16.31
N VAL A 17 65.96 7.94 -17.15
CA VAL A 17 65.74 7.56 -18.55
C VAL A 17 65.09 6.18 -18.66
N SER A 18 65.39 5.24 -17.75
CA SER A 18 64.68 3.95 -17.68
C SER A 18 63.25 4.13 -17.15
N ALA A 19 63.03 4.99 -16.16
CA ALA A 19 61.69 5.35 -15.68
C ALA A 19 60.83 6.05 -16.75
N LEU A 20 61.45 6.90 -17.59
CA LEU A 20 60.81 7.55 -18.74
C LEU A 20 60.55 6.60 -19.92
N LYS A 21 61.28 5.47 -20.00
CA LYS A 21 61.11 4.43 -21.03
C LYS A 21 60.17 3.30 -20.62
N LEU A 22 59.74 3.24 -19.36
CA LEU A 22 58.67 2.35 -18.96
C LEU A 22 57.40 2.80 -19.69
N PRO A 23 56.68 1.91 -20.39
CA PRO A 23 55.40 2.28 -20.97
C PRO A 23 54.52 2.83 -19.85
N ASP A 24 53.95 4.02 -20.07
CA ASP A 24 53.06 4.69 -19.13
C ASP A 24 51.71 3.96 -19.07
N GLU A 25 51.73 2.73 -18.58
CA GLU A 25 50.56 1.89 -18.36
C GLU A 25 49.62 2.54 -17.35
N SER A 26 50.13 3.44 -16.49
CA SER A 26 49.34 4.25 -15.59
C SER A 26 48.53 5.31 -16.35
N ALA A 27 49.11 6.03 -17.32
CA ALA A 27 48.35 6.93 -18.20
C ALA A 27 47.31 6.16 -19.03
N LYS A 28 47.67 5.01 -19.59
CA LYS A 28 46.69 4.16 -20.31
C LYS A 28 45.58 3.64 -19.40
N ALA A 29 45.90 3.25 -18.16
CA ALA A 29 44.91 2.83 -17.19
C ALA A 29 43.99 3.99 -16.78
N ASN A 30 44.52 5.19 -16.59
CA ASN A 30 43.73 6.39 -16.30
C ASN A 30 42.87 6.83 -17.49
N ASP A 31 43.36 6.71 -18.73
CA ASP A 31 42.58 6.95 -19.94
C ASP A 31 41.46 5.91 -20.10
N THR A 32 41.74 4.65 -19.75
CA THR A 32 40.74 3.58 -19.74
C THR A 32 39.70 3.84 -18.63
N LEU A 33 40.13 4.15 -17.41
CA LEU A 33 39.24 4.50 -16.30
C LEU A 33 38.42 5.77 -16.58
N GLY A 34 39.01 6.77 -17.22
CA GLY A 34 38.36 8.01 -17.62
C GLY A 34 37.37 7.85 -18.77
N SER A 35 37.53 6.81 -19.60
CA SER A 35 36.59 6.45 -20.67
C SER A 35 35.51 5.47 -20.22
N MET A 36 35.66 4.83 -19.05
CA MET A 36 34.62 4.01 -18.44
C MET A 36 33.48 4.89 -17.90
N ASN A 37 32.28 4.71 -18.45
CA ASN A 37 31.06 5.28 -17.89
C ASN A 37 30.44 4.30 -16.90
N PHE A 38 30.33 4.71 -15.64
CA PHE A 38 29.65 3.96 -14.58
C PHE A 38 28.27 4.59 -14.29
N PRO A 39 27.24 4.34 -15.12
CA PRO A 39 25.90 4.88 -14.88
C PRO A 39 25.32 4.31 -13.59
N GLN A 40 24.84 5.20 -12.71
CA GLN A 40 24.19 4.81 -11.46
C GLN A 40 22.67 5.02 -11.56
N PHE A 41 21.90 4.01 -11.18
CA PHE A 41 20.43 4.07 -11.19
C PHE A 41 19.88 5.19 -10.29
N SER A 42 20.53 5.45 -9.14
CA SER A 42 20.19 6.54 -8.23
C SER A 42 20.15 7.91 -8.90
N ARG A 43 21.01 8.17 -9.89
CA ARG A 43 21.02 9.44 -10.66
C ARG A 43 19.81 9.62 -11.56
N ILE A 44 19.12 8.52 -11.90
CA ILE A 44 17.87 8.59 -12.62
C ILE A 44 16.81 9.16 -11.70
N LEU A 45 16.75 8.82 -10.41
CA LEU A 45 15.69 9.26 -9.50
C LEU A 45 15.68 10.79 -9.30
N PRO A 46 14.49 11.41 -9.13
CA PRO A 46 14.37 12.86 -9.15
C PRO A 46 14.69 13.53 -7.81
N TYR A 47 14.76 12.76 -6.72
CA TYR A 47 14.74 13.25 -5.33
C TYR A 47 16.07 13.90 -4.94
N LYS A 48 16.05 15.17 -4.54
CA LYS A 48 17.24 15.88 -4.07
C LYS A 48 17.21 16.11 -2.58
N ASP A 49 16.21 16.84 -2.12
CA ASP A 49 16.14 17.28 -0.73
C ASP A 49 14.69 17.37 -0.26
N TYR A 50 14.49 17.54 1.04
CA TYR A 50 13.19 17.69 1.67
C TYR A 50 13.20 18.84 2.68
N ASP A 51 12.31 19.81 2.46
CA ASP A 51 12.11 20.90 3.39
C ASP A 51 11.09 20.51 4.46
N SER A 52 11.59 20.22 5.67
CA SER A 52 10.76 19.85 6.82
C SER A 52 9.81 20.95 7.31
N ALA A 53 10.08 22.23 7.02
CA ALA A 53 9.23 23.33 7.44
C ALA A 53 7.95 23.41 6.61
N THR A 54 8.07 23.21 5.30
CA THR A 54 6.96 23.30 4.33
C THR A 54 6.36 21.93 3.99
N GLY A 55 7.09 20.85 4.24
CA GLY A 55 6.71 19.49 3.87
C GLY A 55 6.88 19.19 2.38
N LEU A 56 7.74 19.94 1.69
CA LEU A 56 7.94 19.85 0.24
C LEU A 56 9.24 19.12 -0.13
N PHE A 57 9.16 18.26 -1.13
CA PHE A 57 10.29 17.64 -1.79
C PHE A 57 10.83 18.54 -2.90
N ILE A 58 12.14 18.73 -2.88
CA ILE A 58 12.89 19.41 -3.93
C ILE A 58 13.44 18.32 -4.85
N ASN A 59 13.01 18.34 -6.12
CA ASN A 59 13.47 17.43 -7.14
C ASN A 59 14.41 18.13 -8.14
N ASN A 60 14.89 17.42 -9.17
CA ASN A 60 15.75 17.99 -10.22
C ASN A 60 15.10 19.19 -10.91
N LYS A 61 13.85 19.03 -11.36
CA LYS A 61 13.13 20.05 -12.14
C LYS A 61 11.83 20.50 -11.49
N THR A 62 11.39 19.83 -10.44
CA THR A 62 10.07 20.04 -9.83
C THR A 62 10.19 20.28 -8.33
N ILE A 63 9.11 20.80 -7.74
CA ILE A 63 8.86 20.80 -6.31
C ILE A 63 7.52 20.12 -6.08
N GLY A 64 7.41 19.29 -5.05
CA GLY A 64 6.22 18.45 -4.85
C GLY A 64 5.97 18.09 -3.40
N PHE A 65 4.84 17.46 -3.17
CA PHE A 65 4.50 16.86 -1.89
C PHE A 65 3.96 15.45 -2.12
N MET A 66 4.00 14.65 -1.06
CA MET A 66 3.49 13.30 -1.09
C MET A 66 2.66 13.03 0.16
N PHE A 67 1.54 12.35 -0.03
CA PHE A 67 0.70 11.87 1.06
C PHE A 67 0.82 10.36 1.19
N GLU A 68 0.78 9.88 2.42
CA GLU A 68 0.33 8.53 2.71
C GLU A 68 -1.13 8.62 3.18
N ALA A 69 -1.97 7.81 2.56
CA ALA A 69 -3.40 7.75 2.77
C ALA A 69 -3.79 6.37 3.31
N ARG A 70 -4.76 6.34 4.22
CA ARG A 70 -5.43 5.08 4.58
C ARG A 70 -6.25 4.60 3.39
N PRO A 71 -6.12 3.34 2.95
CA PRO A 71 -6.99 2.80 1.92
C PRO A 71 -8.47 2.86 2.33
N LEU A 72 -9.34 3.03 1.34
CA LEU A 72 -10.79 2.94 1.53
C LEU A 72 -11.21 1.47 1.63
N PRO A 73 -11.85 1.02 2.73
CA PRO A 73 -12.34 -0.36 2.85
C PRO A 73 -13.50 -0.67 1.89
N GLY A 74 -14.14 0.37 1.36
CA GLY A 74 -15.22 0.28 0.38
C GLY A 74 -15.55 1.67 -0.16
N ALA A 75 -16.35 1.72 -1.22
CA ALA A 75 -16.81 2.96 -1.80
C ALA A 75 -18.31 2.90 -2.12
N ASP A 76 -18.93 4.07 -2.25
CA ASP A 76 -20.30 4.22 -2.72
C ASP A 76 -20.40 5.40 -3.71
N LYS A 77 -21.60 5.68 -4.19
CA LYS A 77 -21.84 6.78 -5.15
C LYS A 77 -21.46 8.15 -4.59
N SER A 78 -21.58 8.37 -3.27
CA SER A 78 -21.25 9.64 -2.63
C SER A 78 -19.74 9.87 -2.57
N ILE A 79 -18.98 8.82 -2.28
CA ILE A 79 -17.51 8.84 -2.31
C ILE A 79 -17.02 9.09 -3.74
N VAL A 80 -17.58 8.40 -4.73
CA VAL A 80 -17.24 8.62 -6.14
C VAL A 80 -17.52 10.06 -6.57
N ALA A 81 -18.66 10.63 -6.19
CA ALA A 81 -18.98 12.02 -6.50
C ALA A 81 -18.00 13.02 -5.82
N THR A 82 -17.57 12.72 -4.61
CA THR A 82 -16.58 13.55 -3.89
C THR A 82 -15.21 13.49 -4.56
N LEU A 83 -14.79 12.30 -5.02
CA LEU A 83 -13.54 12.10 -5.74
C LEU A 83 -13.58 12.74 -7.14
N GLU A 84 -14.69 12.61 -7.87
CA GLU A 84 -14.91 13.34 -9.13
C GLU A 84 -14.73 14.84 -8.92
N HIS A 85 -15.37 15.40 -7.88
CA HIS A 85 -15.25 16.82 -7.57
C HIS A 85 -13.81 17.22 -7.23
N LEU A 86 -13.08 16.37 -6.49
CA LEU A 86 -11.66 16.57 -6.22
C LEU A 86 -10.85 16.64 -7.53
N LEU A 87 -11.03 15.68 -8.44
CA LEU A 87 -10.33 15.66 -9.73
C LEU A 87 -10.67 16.90 -10.56
N ARG A 88 -11.96 17.26 -10.65
CA ARG A 88 -12.42 18.38 -11.47
C ARG A 88 -12.03 19.74 -10.90
N SER A 89 -12.15 19.95 -9.60
CA SER A 89 -12.13 21.31 -9.03
C SER A 89 -10.91 21.62 -8.16
N LYS A 90 -10.22 20.61 -7.64
CA LYS A 90 -9.17 20.80 -6.62
C LYS A 90 -7.78 20.43 -7.13
N LEU A 91 -7.67 19.55 -8.12
CA LEU A 91 -6.38 19.23 -8.72
C LEU A 91 -5.87 20.32 -9.68
N PRO A 92 -4.56 20.59 -9.69
CA PRO A 92 -3.96 21.52 -10.65
C PRO A 92 -4.06 20.99 -12.09
N ARG A 93 -4.39 21.88 -13.03
CA ARG A 93 -4.51 21.54 -14.45
C ARG A 93 -3.13 21.42 -15.11
N GLY A 94 -2.99 20.48 -16.04
CA GLY A 94 -1.74 20.24 -16.77
C GLY A 94 -0.59 19.69 -15.91
N VAL A 95 -0.89 19.22 -14.69
CA VAL A 95 0.08 18.68 -13.73
C VAL A 95 -0.23 17.20 -13.49
N PRO A 96 0.75 16.29 -13.69
CA PRO A 96 0.57 14.89 -13.34
C PRO A 96 0.45 14.69 -11.82
N VAL A 97 -0.55 13.90 -11.42
CA VAL A 97 -0.79 13.44 -10.04
C VAL A 97 -0.86 11.92 -10.07
N SER A 98 -0.09 11.26 -9.22
CA SER A 98 0.02 9.81 -9.19
C SER A 98 -0.54 9.23 -7.90
N PHE A 99 -1.39 8.22 -8.03
CA PHE A 99 -1.95 7.41 -6.96
C PHE A 99 -1.32 6.02 -7.04
N HIS A 100 -0.79 5.52 -5.92
CA HIS A 100 -0.09 4.25 -5.85
C HIS A 100 -0.70 3.41 -4.73
N LEU A 101 -1.26 2.24 -5.07
CA LEU A 101 -1.61 1.20 -4.10
C LEU A 101 -0.45 0.21 -4.02
N VAL A 102 0.27 0.22 -2.91
CA VAL A 102 1.41 -0.67 -2.65
C VAL A 102 0.95 -1.86 -1.85
N SER A 103 1.11 -3.06 -2.42
CA SER A 103 0.86 -4.35 -1.76
C SER A 103 2.17 -4.92 -1.23
N SER A 104 2.51 -4.58 0.02
CA SER A 104 3.79 -4.94 0.64
C SER A 104 3.76 -6.30 1.35
N LYS A 105 4.81 -7.12 1.21
CA LYS A 105 5.04 -8.30 2.05
C LYS A 105 5.87 -8.02 3.31
N LEU A 106 6.36 -6.78 3.49
CA LEU A 106 7.20 -6.39 4.64
C LEU A 106 6.36 -6.14 5.89
N VAL A 107 5.73 -7.21 6.39
CA VAL A 107 4.78 -7.20 7.51
C VAL A 107 5.41 -7.57 8.87
N GLY A 108 6.68 -7.97 8.90
CA GLY A 108 7.32 -8.50 10.11
C GLY A 108 7.35 -7.49 11.27
N ASN A 109 7.72 -6.23 10.99
CA ASN A 109 7.67 -5.16 11.98
C ASN A 109 6.23 -4.91 12.48
N ASP A 110 5.25 -4.95 11.58
CA ASP A 110 3.84 -4.72 11.90
C ASP A 110 3.27 -5.87 12.75
N ILE A 111 3.65 -7.12 12.47
CA ILE A 111 3.31 -8.31 13.27
C ILE A 111 3.93 -8.19 14.66
N ASP A 112 5.20 -7.83 14.76
CA ASP A 112 5.92 -7.74 16.03
C ASP A 112 5.33 -6.68 16.95
N TYR A 113 4.99 -5.53 16.37
CA TYR A 113 4.33 -4.44 17.08
C TYR A 113 2.88 -4.78 17.42
N GLY A 114 2.13 -5.35 16.47
CA GLY A 114 0.70 -5.60 16.63
C GLY A 114 0.37 -6.74 17.59
N LEU A 115 1.24 -7.76 17.67
CA LEU A 115 1.10 -8.86 18.62
C LEU A 115 1.63 -8.53 20.02
N ARG A 116 2.18 -7.34 20.29
CA ARG A 116 2.88 -7.03 21.56
C ARG A 116 2.03 -7.31 22.81
N GLU A 117 0.71 -7.09 22.73
CA GLU A 117 -0.25 -7.28 23.83
C GLU A 117 -0.77 -8.73 23.92
N PHE A 118 -0.48 -9.56 22.91
CA PHE A 118 -0.89 -10.96 22.79
C PHE A 118 0.31 -11.92 22.87
N ARG A 119 1.49 -11.42 23.24
CA ARG A 119 2.69 -12.26 23.39
C ARG A 119 2.52 -13.23 24.56
N TRP A 120 2.96 -14.47 24.33
CA TRP A 120 3.09 -15.47 25.38
C TRP A 120 4.00 -14.96 26.50
N SER A 121 3.61 -15.20 27.74
CA SER A 121 4.35 -14.92 28.97
C SER A 121 4.81 -16.22 29.66
N GLY A 122 5.71 -16.12 30.64
CA GLY A 122 6.22 -17.27 31.40
C GLY A 122 7.44 -17.98 30.77
N LYS A 123 7.79 -19.16 31.30
CA LYS A 123 9.07 -19.85 31.00
C LYS A 123 9.28 -20.20 29.52
N GLN A 124 8.19 -20.49 28.79
CA GLN A 124 8.25 -20.88 27.37
C GLN A 124 7.86 -19.75 26.41
N ALA A 125 7.70 -18.52 26.91
CA ALA A 125 7.31 -17.34 26.13
C ALA A 125 8.09 -17.19 24.83
N LYS A 126 9.43 -17.23 24.90
CA LYS A 126 10.31 -17.07 23.74
C LYS A 126 10.02 -18.09 22.62
N LYS A 127 9.81 -19.36 23.00
CA LYS A 127 9.53 -20.44 22.04
C LYS A 127 8.18 -20.22 21.36
N PHE A 128 7.12 -19.98 22.12
CA PHE A 128 5.78 -19.82 21.54
C PHE A 128 5.62 -18.54 20.74
N ASN A 129 6.22 -17.43 21.19
CA ASN A 129 6.24 -16.19 20.40
C ASN A 129 6.96 -16.38 19.06
N ALA A 130 8.09 -17.10 19.03
CA ALA A 130 8.78 -17.42 17.78
C ALA A 130 7.93 -18.30 16.84
N ILE A 131 7.19 -19.28 17.38
CA ILE A 131 6.27 -20.13 16.59
C ILE A 131 5.13 -19.28 16.00
N THR A 132 4.48 -18.45 16.82
CA THR A 132 3.39 -17.57 16.37
C THR A 132 3.86 -16.61 15.28
N GLN A 133 5.02 -15.98 15.49
CA GLN A 133 5.63 -15.09 14.50
C GLN A 133 5.95 -15.82 13.19
N ALA A 134 6.62 -16.98 13.27
CA ALA A 134 6.98 -17.78 12.09
C ALA A 134 5.76 -18.23 11.28
N TYR A 135 4.63 -18.53 11.93
CA TYR A 135 3.39 -18.89 11.25
C TYR A 135 2.90 -17.79 10.31
N TYR A 136 2.85 -16.53 10.78
CA TYR A 136 2.39 -15.41 9.97
C TYR A 136 3.43 -14.94 8.94
N LEU A 137 4.72 -14.94 9.30
CA LEU A 137 5.79 -14.60 8.36
C LEU A 137 5.85 -15.58 7.19
N ARG A 138 5.68 -16.88 7.45
CA ARG A 138 5.62 -17.89 6.38
C ARG A 138 4.43 -17.67 5.44
N ALA A 139 3.31 -17.20 5.98
CA ALA A 139 2.14 -16.85 5.17
C ALA A 139 2.37 -15.63 4.28
N ALA A 140 3.11 -14.63 4.77
CA ALA A 140 3.55 -13.49 3.96
C ALA A 140 4.53 -13.91 2.85
N GLU A 141 5.50 -14.76 3.18
CA GLU A 141 6.47 -15.28 2.20
C GLU A 141 5.79 -16.08 1.10
N THR A 142 4.95 -17.04 1.49
CA THR A 142 4.32 -18.01 0.59
C THR A 142 2.80 -17.88 0.62
N LYS A 143 2.14 -18.64 1.51
CA LYS A 143 0.70 -18.64 1.74
C LYS A 143 0.40 -19.29 3.10
N PHE A 144 -0.80 -19.07 3.62
CA PHE A 144 -1.29 -19.80 4.78
C PHE A 144 -1.33 -21.31 4.49
N PRO A 145 -1.06 -22.17 5.49
CA PRO A 145 -1.16 -23.61 5.30
C PRO A 145 -2.62 -23.99 5.10
N LEU A 146 -2.91 -24.65 3.98
CA LEU A 146 -4.24 -25.11 3.59
C LEU A 146 -4.27 -26.64 3.48
N PRO A 147 -5.46 -27.27 3.61
CA PRO A 147 -5.61 -28.68 3.30
C PRO A 147 -5.13 -29.01 1.87
N PRO A 148 -4.59 -30.21 1.60
CA PRO A 148 -4.03 -30.55 0.28
C PRO A 148 -4.99 -30.37 -0.92
N ALA A 149 -6.30 -30.44 -0.67
CA ALA A 149 -7.33 -30.26 -1.70
C ALA A 149 -7.63 -28.78 -2.01
N LEU A 150 -7.06 -27.83 -1.26
CA LEU A 150 -7.28 -26.38 -1.44
C LEU A 150 -5.97 -25.70 -1.84
N ASP A 151 -5.94 -25.15 -3.05
CA ASP A 151 -4.84 -24.33 -3.53
C ASP A 151 -5.29 -22.88 -3.79
N LEU A 152 -5.43 -22.12 -2.70
CA LEU A 152 -5.82 -20.71 -2.76
C LEU A 152 -4.61 -19.80 -2.46
N PRO A 153 -4.49 -18.65 -3.14
CA PRO A 153 -3.39 -17.68 -2.94
C PRO A 153 -3.60 -16.81 -1.69
N LEU A 154 -3.91 -17.45 -0.55
CA LEU A 154 -4.14 -16.77 0.73
C LEU A 154 -2.80 -16.45 1.38
N THR A 155 -2.41 -15.19 1.38
CA THR A 155 -1.12 -14.72 1.91
C THR A 155 -1.36 -13.59 2.92
N LEU A 156 -0.29 -12.94 3.38
CA LEU A 156 -0.36 -11.84 4.33
C LEU A 156 0.46 -10.67 3.81
N ARG A 157 -0.13 -9.49 3.80
CA ARG A 157 0.46 -8.28 3.22
C ARG A 157 -0.10 -7.02 3.87
N ASN A 158 0.49 -5.88 3.56
CA ASN A 158 0.01 -4.58 4.00
C ASN A 158 -0.20 -3.65 2.80
N TYR A 159 -1.45 -3.23 2.60
CA TYR A 159 -1.85 -2.27 1.58
C TYR A 159 -1.69 -0.84 2.09
N ARG A 160 -0.91 -0.04 1.35
CA ARG A 160 -0.70 1.38 1.62
C ARG A 160 -0.98 2.20 0.37
N VAL A 161 -1.66 3.33 0.53
CA VAL A 161 -1.95 4.25 -0.58
C VAL A 161 -1.02 5.45 -0.46
N TYR A 162 -0.35 5.77 -1.56
CA TYR A 162 0.46 6.98 -1.67
C TYR A 162 -0.05 7.88 -2.79
N ILE A 163 -0.03 9.18 -2.56
CA ILE A 163 -0.47 10.19 -3.54
C ILE A 163 0.66 11.18 -3.72
N SER A 164 1.20 11.33 -4.91
CA SER A 164 2.27 12.27 -5.21
C SER A 164 1.84 13.31 -6.24
N CYS A 165 2.22 14.56 -6.00
CA CYS A 165 2.00 15.68 -6.90
C CYS A 165 3.24 16.57 -6.93
N CYS A 166 3.66 16.99 -8.12
CA CYS A 166 4.76 17.93 -8.26
C CYS A 166 4.54 18.88 -9.43
N VAL A 167 5.03 20.10 -9.28
CA VAL A 167 4.95 21.17 -10.28
C VAL A 167 6.35 21.60 -10.70
N PRO A 168 6.54 22.11 -11.93
CA PRO A 168 7.83 22.68 -12.35
C PRO A 168 8.32 23.74 -11.37
N ARG A 169 9.58 23.61 -10.94
CA ARG A 169 10.18 24.51 -9.95
C ARG A 169 10.45 25.88 -10.59
N LYS A 170 9.93 26.95 -9.97
CA LYS A 170 10.29 28.33 -10.29
C LYS A 170 11.44 28.76 -9.38
N LYS A 171 12.49 29.37 -9.95
CA LYS A 171 13.64 29.85 -9.14
C LYS A 171 13.19 30.93 -8.16
N ASN A 172 13.59 30.80 -6.90
CA ASN A 172 13.39 31.78 -5.81
C ASN A 172 11.94 32.30 -5.65
N SER A 173 10.94 31.43 -5.86
CA SER A 173 9.54 31.81 -5.76
C SER A 173 8.93 31.42 -4.41
N THR A 174 8.97 32.32 -3.43
CA THR A 174 8.25 32.14 -2.16
C THR A 174 6.75 31.97 -2.39
N THR A 175 6.20 32.66 -3.38
CA THR A 175 4.78 32.54 -3.77
C THR A 175 4.41 31.12 -4.18
N GLN A 176 5.29 30.42 -4.92
CA GLN A 176 5.05 29.03 -5.32
C GLN A 176 4.97 28.10 -4.09
N ILE A 177 5.80 28.34 -3.09
CA ILE A 177 5.79 27.56 -1.85
C ILE A 177 4.46 27.73 -1.13
N VAL A 178 4.01 28.98 -0.96
CA VAL A 178 2.71 29.29 -0.31
C VAL A 178 1.52 28.70 -1.10
N GLU A 179 1.56 28.76 -2.43
CA GLU A 179 0.56 28.12 -3.29
C GLU A 179 0.50 26.61 -3.06
N MET A 180 1.66 25.94 -2.97
CA MET A 180 1.77 24.51 -2.72
C MET A 180 1.27 24.12 -1.32
N GLU A 181 1.60 24.90 -0.28
CA GLU A 181 1.07 24.68 1.08
C GLU A 181 -0.45 24.80 1.13
N ASN A 182 -1.02 25.78 0.42
CA ASN A 182 -2.46 25.93 0.30
C ASN A 182 -3.09 24.76 -0.47
N GLN A 183 -2.46 24.29 -1.54
CA GLN A 183 -2.88 23.10 -2.26
C GLN A 183 -2.88 21.86 -1.37
N ILE A 184 -1.84 21.66 -0.55
CA ILE A 184 -1.78 20.56 0.42
C ILE A 184 -3.01 20.60 1.34
N LYS A 185 -3.31 21.75 1.94
CA LYS A 185 -4.45 21.91 2.84
C LYS A 185 -5.78 21.58 2.14
N ILE A 186 -5.97 22.09 0.92
CA ILE A 186 -7.19 21.87 0.13
C ILE A 186 -7.38 20.39 -0.20
N LEU A 187 -6.33 19.72 -0.67
CA LEU A 187 -6.41 18.30 -1.06
C LEU A 187 -6.62 17.41 0.15
N ARG A 188 -5.94 17.65 1.27
CA ARG A 188 -6.15 16.89 2.50
C ARG A 188 -7.58 17.04 3.03
N ALA A 189 -8.14 18.26 2.99
CA ALA A 189 -9.54 18.49 3.40
C ALA A 189 -10.52 17.76 2.46
N SER A 190 -10.28 17.82 1.15
CA SER A 190 -11.15 17.16 0.17
C SER A 190 -11.07 15.63 0.23
N LEU A 191 -9.88 15.06 0.45
CA LEU A 191 -9.69 13.62 0.69
C LEU A 191 -10.33 13.20 2.01
N GLY A 192 -10.22 14.03 3.06
CA GLY A 192 -10.91 13.82 4.33
C GLY A 192 -12.43 13.77 4.18
N GLY A 193 -13.00 14.61 3.31
CA GLY A 193 -14.43 14.57 2.95
C GLY A 193 -14.86 13.28 2.24
N ALA A 194 -13.92 12.58 1.59
CA ALA A 194 -14.13 11.25 0.99
C ALA A 194 -13.81 10.09 1.96
N TYR A 195 -13.64 10.38 3.26
CA TYR A 195 -13.22 9.42 4.29
C TYR A 195 -11.82 8.82 4.05
N ILE A 196 -10.93 9.56 3.40
CA ILE A 196 -9.53 9.19 3.14
C ILE A 196 -8.62 10.05 4.03
N PRO A 197 -8.35 9.63 5.28
CA PRO A 197 -7.41 10.35 6.12
C PRO A 197 -6.00 10.27 5.53
N THR A 198 -5.29 11.40 5.55
CA THR A 198 -3.96 11.55 4.95
C THR A 198 -2.96 12.17 5.92
N ARG A 199 -1.72 11.70 5.84
CA ARG A 199 -0.54 12.34 6.44
C ARG A 199 0.42 12.77 5.35
N ILE A 200 1.15 13.87 5.59
CA ILE A 200 2.26 14.28 4.73
C ILE A 200 3.39 13.29 4.95
N LEU A 201 3.95 12.74 3.87
CA LEU A 201 5.10 11.86 3.91
C LEU A 201 6.38 12.70 3.95
N ASP A 202 7.30 12.35 4.84
CA ASP A 202 8.58 13.02 5.02
C ASP A 202 9.70 12.34 4.23
N ALA A 203 10.92 12.87 4.34
CA ALA A 203 12.12 12.30 3.71
C ALA A 203 12.33 10.81 4.06
N ALA A 204 12.13 10.46 5.34
CA ALA A 204 12.33 9.09 5.82
C ALA A 204 11.30 8.15 5.20
N GLY A 205 10.02 8.55 5.18
CA GLY A 205 8.95 7.79 4.56
C GLY A 205 9.12 7.63 3.05
N LEU A 206 9.62 8.65 2.34
CA LEU A 206 9.95 8.52 0.91
C LEU A 206 11.08 7.51 0.70
N VAL A 207 12.18 7.62 1.44
CA VAL A 207 13.32 6.70 1.31
C VAL A 207 12.93 5.27 1.70
N GLU A 208 12.13 5.07 2.76
CA GLU A 208 11.60 3.75 3.14
C GLU A 208 10.78 3.12 1.99
N LEU A 209 9.85 3.90 1.41
CA LEU A 209 9.07 3.43 0.27
C LEU A 209 9.97 3.10 -0.93
N MET A 210 10.86 4.01 -1.31
CA MET A 210 11.70 3.83 -2.49
C MET A 210 12.65 2.65 -2.33
N ARG A 211 13.20 2.42 -1.13
CA ARG A 211 14.04 1.27 -0.86
C ARG A 211 13.28 -0.04 -1.01
N GLU A 212 12.02 -0.09 -0.59
CA GLU A 212 11.13 -1.24 -0.78
C GLU A 212 10.80 -1.49 -2.27
N LEU A 213 10.57 -0.43 -3.06
CA LEU A 213 10.22 -0.57 -4.48
C LEU A 213 11.44 -0.87 -5.37
N ILE A 214 12.62 -0.30 -5.06
CA ILE A 214 13.82 -0.38 -5.89
C ILE A 214 14.68 -1.59 -5.55
N ASN A 215 14.75 -1.97 -4.27
CA ASN A 215 15.60 -3.07 -3.81
C ASN A 215 14.74 -4.26 -3.34
N PRO A 216 13.88 -4.83 -4.22
CA PRO A 216 12.93 -5.84 -3.81
C PRO A 216 13.62 -7.17 -3.50
N ASP A 217 13.11 -7.85 -2.48
CA ASP A 217 13.47 -9.22 -2.15
C ASP A 217 12.21 -10.03 -1.82
N PRO A 218 11.87 -11.05 -2.64
CA PRO A 218 10.70 -11.89 -2.45
C PRO A 218 10.70 -12.67 -1.12
N HIS A 219 11.86 -12.86 -0.50
CA HIS A 219 12.04 -13.62 0.74
C HIS A 219 12.16 -12.73 1.99
N GLU A 220 12.30 -11.43 1.81
CA GLU A 220 12.38 -10.49 2.93
C GLU A 220 10.99 -10.12 3.43
N MET A 221 10.75 -10.28 4.75
CA MET A 221 9.48 -9.94 5.40
C MET A 221 9.60 -8.76 6.36
N TYR A 222 10.82 -8.24 6.55
CA TYR A 222 11.12 -7.16 7.49
C TYR A 222 11.64 -5.95 6.76
N ARG A 223 11.26 -4.75 7.21
CA ARG A 223 11.86 -3.53 6.70
C ARG A 223 13.28 -3.42 7.24
N VAL A 224 14.20 -3.01 6.37
CA VAL A 224 15.58 -2.71 6.77
C VAL A 224 15.57 -1.30 7.35
N PRO A 225 15.86 -1.09 8.65
CA PRO A 225 15.98 0.25 9.20
C PRO A 225 17.07 1.00 8.46
N TYR A 226 16.75 2.20 7.96
CA TYR A 226 17.69 3.06 7.29
C TYR A 226 17.75 4.41 8.01
N LYS A 227 18.96 4.84 8.36
CA LYS A 227 19.18 6.15 8.97
C LYS A 227 19.61 7.11 7.87
N LEU A 228 18.82 8.16 7.65
CA LEU A 228 19.13 9.19 6.67
C LEU A 228 20.46 9.88 6.98
N ASP A 229 21.25 10.11 5.93
CA ASP A 229 22.39 11.01 5.95
C ASP A 229 21.92 12.42 5.53
N PRO A 230 22.03 13.44 6.40
CA PRO A 230 21.61 14.81 6.07
C PRO A 230 22.51 15.50 5.04
N TYR A 231 23.69 14.96 4.74
CA TYR A 231 24.64 15.56 3.80
C TYR A 231 24.58 14.95 2.39
N GLN A 232 23.74 13.93 2.18
CA GLN A 232 23.61 13.23 0.92
C GLN A 232 22.23 13.47 0.30
N ASP A 233 22.18 13.72 -1.02
CA ASP A 233 20.89 13.82 -1.73
C ASP A 233 20.04 12.55 -1.52
N LEU A 234 18.73 12.73 -1.41
CA LEU A 234 17.79 11.63 -1.14
C LEU A 234 17.83 10.51 -2.20
N ASN A 235 18.09 10.84 -3.46
CA ASN A 235 18.13 9.84 -4.53
C ASN A 235 19.22 8.78 -4.34
N TYR A 236 20.38 9.14 -3.78
CA TYR A 236 21.45 8.18 -3.52
C TYR A 236 21.13 7.24 -2.35
N GLN A 237 20.26 7.67 -1.43
CA GLN A 237 19.88 6.90 -0.25
C GLN A 237 18.79 5.85 -0.54
N CYS A 238 18.14 5.93 -1.71
CA CYS A 238 17.07 5.04 -2.15
C CYS A 238 17.54 3.69 -2.72
N VAL A 239 18.81 3.58 -3.14
CA VAL A 239 19.35 2.44 -3.89
C VAL A 239 20.44 1.78 -3.06
N ASP A 240 20.46 0.44 -3.00
CA ASP A 240 21.53 -0.31 -2.34
C ASP A 240 22.84 -0.25 -3.13
N ASP A 241 23.99 -0.26 -2.44
CA ASP A 241 25.31 -0.20 -3.09
C ASP A 241 25.58 -1.39 -4.03
N SER A 242 25.02 -2.56 -3.68
CA SER A 242 25.14 -3.79 -4.48
C SER A 242 24.08 -3.91 -5.59
N PHE A 243 23.32 -2.85 -5.86
CA PHE A 243 22.22 -2.87 -6.82
C PHE A 243 22.75 -3.13 -8.25
N ASP A 244 22.17 -4.14 -8.89
CA ASP A 244 22.32 -4.42 -10.32
C ASP A 244 20.93 -4.43 -11.00
N MET A 245 20.88 -3.98 -12.24
CA MET A 245 19.67 -4.03 -13.05
C MET A 245 19.98 -4.44 -14.49
N GLN A 246 19.34 -5.53 -14.92
CA GLN A 246 19.38 -5.97 -16.30
C GLN A 246 17.99 -5.78 -16.94
N VAL A 247 17.96 -5.04 -18.04
CA VAL A 247 16.75 -4.79 -18.81
C VAL A 247 16.63 -5.84 -19.89
N THR A 248 15.58 -6.67 -19.83
CA THR A 248 15.26 -7.64 -20.89
C THR A 248 14.00 -7.22 -21.63
N ALA A 249 13.70 -7.90 -22.75
CA ALA A 249 12.46 -7.69 -23.47
C ALA A 249 11.21 -8.00 -22.64
N GLY A 250 11.26 -8.99 -21.74
CA GLY A 250 10.09 -9.50 -21.03
C GLY A 250 10.01 -9.16 -19.54
N HIS A 251 11.08 -8.63 -18.95
CA HIS A 251 11.14 -8.25 -17.54
C HIS A 251 12.39 -7.43 -17.23
N LEU A 252 12.42 -6.80 -16.05
CA LEU A 252 13.66 -6.35 -15.42
C LEU A 252 14.15 -7.45 -14.47
N LYS A 253 15.46 -7.69 -14.45
CA LYS A 253 16.09 -8.43 -13.36
C LYS A 253 16.78 -7.43 -12.45
N ILE A 254 16.40 -7.40 -11.20
CA ILE A 254 17.03 -6.56 -10.17
C ILE A 254 17.82 -7.48 -9.25
N GLY A 255 19.14 -7.30 -9.23
CA GLY A 255 20.06 -8.02 -8.37
C GLY A 255 20.49 -7.16 -7.18
N ARG A 256 20.71 -7.79 -6.03
CA ARG A 256 21.35 -7.17 -4.86
C ARG A 256 22.05 -8.23 -4.01
N LEU A 257 22.97 -7.81 -3.15
CA LEU A 257 23.54 -8.68 -2.14
C LEU A 257 22.58 -8.75 -0.93
N GLY A 258 22.09 -9.94 -0.64
CA GLY A 258 21.33 -10.22 0.57
C GLY A 258 22.19 -10.10 1.83
N ARG A 259 21.54 -10.05 2.99
CA ARG A 259 22.24 -9.91 4.29
C ARG A 259 23.11 -11.11 4.64
N ASP A 260 22.80 -12.28 4.09
CA ASP A 260 23.60 -13.49 4.23
C ASP A 260 24.79 -13.54 3.25
N GLY A 261 25.03 -12.46 2.51
CA GLY A 261 26.09 -12.34 1.52
C GLY A 261 25.80 -13.09 0.22
N LYS A 262 24.58 -13.59 0.03
CA LYS A 262 24.17 -14.25 -1.21
C LYS A 262 23.48 -13.27 -2.15
N GLU A 263 23.69 -13.45 -3.44
CA GLU A 263 22.95 -12.70 -4.43
C GLU A 263 21.46 -13.06 -4.38
N CYS A 264 20.63 -12.03 -4.31
CA CYS A 264 19.19 -12.12 -4.45
C CYS A 264 18.80 -11.45 -5.76
N VAL A 265 18.01 -12.16 -6.57
CA VAL A 265 17.55 -11.67 -7.88
C VAL A 265 16.04 -11.71 -7.94
N THR A 266 15.46 -10.58 -8.30
CA THR A 266 14.02 -10.38 -8.42
C THR A 266 13.67 -10.06 -9.85
N ARG A 267 12.63 -10.73 -10.38
CA ARG A 267 12.00 -10.33 -11.64
C ARG A 267 10.93 -9.29 -11.38
N VAL A 268 11.01 -8.20 -12.14
CA VAL A 268 9.99 -7.16 -12.15
C VAL A 268 9.33 -7.11 -13.51
N THR A 269 8.03 -7.37 -13.54
CA THR A 269 7.20 -7.26 -14.73
C THR A 269 6.19 -6.14 -14.55
N SER A 270 5.66 -5.62 -15.65
CA SER A 270 4.71 -4.51 -15.62
C SER A 270 3.66 -4.67 -16.69
N TYR A 271 2.44 -4.24 -16.39
CA TYR A 271 1.24 -4.42 -17.20
C TYR A 271 0.50 -3.09 -17.26
N HIS A 272 -0.06 -2.73 -18.42
CA HIS A 272 -0.81 -1.49 -18.59
C HIS A 272 -2.07 -1.73 -19.43
N LEU A 273 -2.99 -0.76 -19.43
CA LEU A 273 -4.24 -0.86 -20.17
C LEU A 273 -4.00 -0.82 -21.67
N GLU A 274 -4.51 -1.83 -22.37
CA GLU A 274 -4.59 -1.85 -23.83
C GLU A 274 -5.70 -0.91 -24.31
N SER A 275 -6.85 -0.93 -23.64
CA SER A 275 -8.05 -0.15 -23.94
C SER A 275 -8.72 0.32 -22.65
N ASP A 276 -9.54 1.37 -22.74
CA ASP A 276 -10.39 1.79 -21.63
C ASP A 276 -11.41 0.66 -21.31
N PRO A 277 -11.64 0.33 -20.03
CA PRO A 277 -12.67 -0.64 -19.66
C PRO A 277 -14.05 -0.09 -20.02
N GLU A 278 -14.95 -0.96 -20.49
CA GLU A 278 -16.33 -0.58 -20.84
C GLU A 278 -17.10 -0.10 -19.60
N MET A 279 -16.86 -0.74 -18.44
CA MET A 279 -17.49 -0.41 -17.18
C MET A 279 -16.50 -0.61 -16.04
N ALA A 280 -16.41 0.38 -15.16
CA ALA A 280 -15.59 0.31 -13.96
C ALA A 280 -16.30 1.01 -12.81
N PHE A 281 -16.30 0.37 -11.63
CA PHE A 281 -16.81 0.95 -10.40
C PHE A 281 -15.73 0.97 -9.34
N LEU A 282 -15.62 2.09 -8.63
CA LEU A 282 -14.61 2.22 -7.58
C LEU A 282 -14.74 1.11 -6.51
N TRP A 283 -15.96 0.76 -6.12
CA TRP A 283 -16.20 -0.24 -5.07
C TRP A 283 -15.90 -1.68 -5.48
N THR A 284 -15.77 -1.97 -6.78
CA THR A 284 -15.36 -3.30 -7.27
C THR A 284 -13.85 -3.37 -7.53
N SER A 285 -13.11 -2.27 -7.43
CA SER A 285 -11.70 -2.22 -7.85
C SER A 285 -10.80 -3.19 -7.08
N ALA A 286 -11.12 -3.44 -5.80
CA ALA A 286 -10.38 -4.39 -4.99
C ALA A 286 -10.51 -5.85 -5.48
N ASP A 287 -11.66 -6.19 -6.10
CA ASP A 287 -11.90 -7.54 -6.65
C ASP A 287 -11.01 -7.85 -7.86
N ASN A 288 -10.41 -6.82 -8.48
CA ASN A 288 -9.49 -7.00 -9.59
C ASN A 288 -8.13 -7.53 -9.15
N TYR A 289 -7.70 -7.30 -7.90
CA TYR A 289 -6.41 -7.79 -7.39
C TYR A 289 -6.55 -8.86 -6.30
N ALA A 290 -7.69 -8.95 -5.62
CA ALA A 290 -7.97 -9.98 -4.62
C ALA A 290 -9.47 -10.25 -4.52
N ASN A 291 -10.03 -11.10 -5.38
CA ASN A 291 -11.47 -11.33 -5.46
C ASN A 291 -12.04 -12.04 -4.22
N LEU A 292 -13.12 -11.49 -3.63
CA LEU A 292 -13.70 -12.04 -2.39
C LEU A 292 -14.43 -13.38 -2.60
N LEU A 293 -15.11 -13.56 -3.74
CA LEU A 293 -15.96 -14.73 -4.01
C LEU A 293 -15.20 -15.86 -4.70
N ASN A 294 -14.15 -15.53 -5.46
CA ASN A 294 -13.34 -16.46 -6.23
C ASN A 294 -11.86 -16.21 -5.91
N PRO A 295 -11.37 -16.64 -4.74
CA PRO A 295 -10.03 -16.27 -4.26
C PRO A 295 -8.90 -16.68 -5.21
N GLU A 296 -9.11 -17.67 -6.09
CA GLU A 296 -8.19 -18.03 -7.17
C GLU A 296 -7.89 -16.86 -8.14
N LEU A 297 -8.77 -15.86 -8.20
CA LEU A 297 -8.57 -14.61 -8.94
C LEU A 297 -7.99 -13.54 -8.02
N SER A 298 -6.75 -13.77 -7.63
CA SER A 298 -5.98 -12.85 -6.80
C SER A 298 -4.52 -12.82 -7.23
N ILE A 299 -3.88 -11.66 -7.11
CA ILE A 299 -2.45 -11.50 -7.35
C ILE A 299 -1.71 -11.93 -6.09
N SER A 300 -0.98 -13.04 -6.15
CA SER A 300 -0.30 -13.64 -5.00
C SER A 300 1.02 -12.96 -4.60
N CYS A 301 1.73 -12.40 -5.57
CA CYS A 301 3.01 -11.73 -5.38
C CYS A 301 2.85 -10.28 -4.86
N PRO A 302 3.91 -9.64 -4.34
CA PRO A 302 3.92 -8.20 -4.12
C PRO A 302 3.69 -7.44 -5.42
N PHE A 303 2.96 -6.33 -5.34
CA PHE A 303 2.67 -5.52 -6.51
C PHE A 303 2.41 -4.06 -6.14
N VAL A 304 2.47 -3.19 -7.14
CA VAL A 304 2.02 -1.80 -7.05
C VAL A 304 1.08 -1.51 -8.20
N ILE A 305 -0.11 -1.00 -7.88
CA ILE A 305 -1.02 -0.44 -8.87
C ILE A 305 -0.85 1.07 -8.87
N THR A 306 -0.44 1.63 -10.00
CA THR A 306 -0.23 3.06 -10.19
C THR A 306 -1.23 3.60 -11.21
N LEU A 307 -1.94 4.65 -10.83
CA LEU A 307 -2.69 5.49 -11.76
C LEU A 307 -2.10 6.90 -11.71
N THR A 308 -1.47 7.33 -12.80
CA THR A 308 -1.07 8.73 -12.98
C THR A 308 -2.07 9.43 -13.87
N LEU A 309 -2.62 10.54 -13.40
CA LEU A 309 -3.59 11.35 -14.14
C LEU A 309 -3.10 12.79 -14.30
N MET A 310 -3.56 13.44 -15.36
CA MET A 310 -3.35 14.85 -15.63
C MET A 310 -4.66 15.43 -16.10
N VAL A 311 -5.25 16.30 -15.27
CA VAL A 311 -6.49 16.99 -15.62
C VAL A 311 -6.15 18.06 -16.66
N GLU A 312 -6.81 18.01 -17.81
CA GLU A 312 -6.49 18.87 -18.94
C GLU A 312 -7.05 20.29 -18.77
N ASP A 313 -6.53 21.21 -19.58
CA ASP A 313 -7.02 22.59 -19.62
C ASP A 313 -8.48 22.65 -20.11
N GLN A 314 -9.35 23.32 -19.36
CA GLN A 314 -10.78 23.33 -19.62
C GLN A 314 -11.13 24.06 -20.92
N VAL A 315 -10.50 25.21 -21.20
CA VAL A 315 -10.82 26.02 -22.38
C VAL A 315 -10.34 25.32 -23.64
N LYS A 316 -9.13 24.75 -23.60
CA LYS A 316 -8.57 23.98 -24.72
C LYS A 316 -9.44 22.77 -25.06
N THR A 317 -9.90 22.03 -24.05
CA THR A 317 -10.72 20.83 -24.24
C THR A 317 -12.14 21.16 -24.72
N GLN A 318 -12.74 22.26 -24.24
CA GLN A 318 -14.01 22.78 -24.76
C GLN A 318 -13.89 23.13 -26.25
N ASN A 319 -12.83 23.83 -26.65
CA ASN A 319 -12.60 24.20 -28.06
C ASN A 319 -12.38 22.97 -28.94
N GLU A 320 -11.63 21.98 -28.46
CA GLU A 320 -11.45 20.70 -29.15
C GLU A 320 -12.77 19.97 -29.36
N ALA A 321 -13.58 19.85 -28.29
CA ALA A 321 -14.90 19.20 -28.36
C ALA A 321 -15.86 19.94 -29.31
N ASN A 322 -15.85 21.27 -29.31
CA ASN A 322 -16.63 22.09 -30.25
C ASN A 322 -16.24 21.79 -31.71
N MET A 323 -14.94 21.76 -32.01
CA MET A 323 -14.44 21.50 -33.36
C MET A 323 -14.78 20.08 -33.83
N LYS A 324 -14.59 19.07 -32.97
CA LYS A 324 -14.94 17.68 -33.27
C LYS A 324 -16.43 17.49 -33.49
N PHE A 325 -17.26 18.07 -32.63
CA PHE A 325 -18.71 18.06 -32.80
C PHE A 325 -19.12 18.65 -34.16
N MET A 326 -18.60 19.83 -34.52
CA MET A 326 -18.95 20.47 -35.81
C MET A 326 -18.54 19.64 -37.03
N ASP A 327 -17.42 18.92 -36.96
CA ASP A 327 -16.97 18.05 -38.06
C ASP A 327 -17.88 16.81 -38.20
N VAL A 328 -18.17 16.13 -37.08
CA VAL A 328 -19.03 14.94 -37.08
C VAL A 328 -20.49 15.31 -37.41
N GLU A 329 -20.98 16.46 -36.94
CA GLU A 329 -22.31 16.99 -37.28
C GLU A 329 -22.45 17.28 -38.78
N LYS A 330 -21.40 17.80 -39.43
CA LYS A 330 -21.41 17.97 -40.89
C LYS A 330 -21.48 16.63 -41.59
N LYS A 331 -20.69 15.63 -41.15
CA LYS A 331 -20.67 14.29 -41.73
C LYS A 331 -22.01 13.57 -41.55
N SER A 332 -22.65 13.71 -40.38
CA SER A 332 -23.92 13.06 -40.06
C SER A 332 -25.08 13.54 -40.93
N LYS A 333 -25.02 14.78 -41.42
CA LYS A 333 -26.03 15.38 -42.32
C LYS A 333 -25.85 14.99 -43.80
N THR A 334 -24.80 14.26 -44.16
CA THR A 334 -24.56 13.80 -45.53
C THR A 334 -24.99 12.35 -45.75
N SER A 335 -25.03 11.89 -47.01
CA SER A 335 -25.26 10.48 -47.35
C SER A 335 -24.26 9.51 -46.69
N TYR A 336 -23.13 9.99 -46.18
CA TYR A 336 -22.15 9.22 -45.42
C TYR A 336 -22.76 8.51 -44.20
N ALA A 337 -23.68 9.19 -43.50
CA ALA A 337 -24.33 8.65 -42.30
C ALA A 337 -25.20 7.41 -42.59
N LYS A 338 -25.70 7.26 -43.83
CA LYS A 338 -26.48 6.09 -44.26
C LYS A 338 -25.60 4.83 -44.36
N PHE A 339 -24.33 5.00 -44.69
CA PHE A 339 -23.36 3.89 -44.81
C PHE A 339 -22.60 3.64 -43.50
N PHE A 340 -22.46 4.64 -42.63
CA PHE A 340 -21.72 4.54 -41.37
C PHE A 340 -22.57 5.02 -40.18
N PRO A 341 -23.42 4.14 -39.59
CA PRO A 341 -24.30 4.52 -38.49
C PRO A 341 -23.54 4.95 -37.21
N ASN A 342 -22.28 4.54 -37.05
CA ASN A 342 -21.42 4.94 -35.92
C ASN A 342 -21.20 6.46 -35.87
N VAL A 343 -21.28 7.17 -37.00
CA VAL A 343 -21.14 8.63 -37.06
C VAL A 343 -22.24 9.34 -36.25
N ILE A 344 -23.44 8.76 -36.20
CA ILE A 344 -24.57 9.32 -35.42
C ILE A 344 -24.29 9.16 -33.92
N LYS A 345 -23.77 8.00 -33.51
CA LYS A 345 -23.39 7.74 -32.11
C LYS A 345 -22.25 8.68 -31.69
N GLU A 346 -21.23 8.80 -32.52
CA GLU A 346 -20.10 9.70 -32.28
C GLU A 346 -20.57 11.17 -32.18
N MET A 347 -21.53 11.59 -33.02
CA MET A 347 -22.12 12.94 -32.93
C MET A 347 -22.82 13.16 -31.59
N GLN A 348 -23.61 12.17 -31.13
CA GLN A 348 -24.31 12.22 -29.85
C GLN A 348 -23.32 12.31 -28.69
N GLU A 349 -22.29 11.45 -28.68
CA GLU A 349 -21.24 11.45 -27.66
C GLU A 349 -20.49 12.78 -27.58
N TRP A 350 -20.05 13.33 -28.72
CA TRP A 350 -19.40 14.65 -28.72
C TRP A 350 -20.34 15.78 -28.32
N GLY A 351 -21.62 15.70 -28.67
CA GLY A 351 -22.64 16.66 -28.26
C GLY A 351 -22.81 16.69 -26.74
N ASP A 352 -22.92 15.52 -26.14
CA ASP A 352 -23.04 15.31 -24.70
C ASP A 352 -21.79 15.77 -23.93
N ILE A 353 -20.60 15.35 -24.38
CA ILE A 353 -19.31 15.75 -23.79
C ILE A 353 -19.16 17.28 -23.86
N ARG A 354 -19.44 17.87 -25.03
CA ARG A 354 -19.38 19.32 -25.23
C ARG A 354 -20.28 20.06 -24.24
N GLN A 355 -21.52 19.61 -24.05
CA GLN A 355 -22.45 20.24 -23.12
C GLN A 355 -21.95 20.14 -21.66
N ARG A 356 -21.48 18.96 -21.24
CA ARG A 356 -20.93 18.78 -19.89
C ARG A 356 -19.66 19.60 -19.65
N LEU A 357 -18.79 19.72 -20.65
CA LEU A 357 -17.59 20.56 -20.57
C LEU A 357 -17.94 22.04 -20.51
N ALA A 358 -18.90 22.51 -21.31
CA ALA A 358 -19.34 23.91 -21.33
C ALA A 358 -19.98 24.33 -19.99
N THR A 359 -20.72 23.42 -19.36
CA THR A 359 -21.36 23.64 -18.05
C THR A 359 -20.44 23.37 -16.85
N ASN A 360 -19.16 23.04 -17.09
CA ASN A 360 -18.19 22.63 -16.07
C ASN A 360 -18.68 21.49 -15.17
N GLN A 361 -19.55 20.61 -15.68
CA GLN A 361 -19.99 19.41 -14.96
C GLN A 361 -18.90 18.33 -14.93
N THR A 362 -17.99 18.36 -15.90
CA THR A 362 -16.91 17.39 -16.09
C THR A 362 -15.63 18.08 -16.57
N SER A 363 -14.53 17.34 -16.55
CA SER A 363 -13.29 17.71 -17.24
C SER A 363 -12.67 16.49 -17.92
N LEU A 364 -11.92 16.70 -19.00
CA LEU A 364 -11.14 15.64 -19.61
C LEU A 364 -9.83 15.42 -18.84
N VAL A 365 -9.48 14.14 -18.70
CA VAL A 365 -8.31 13.69 -17.96
C VAL A 365 -7.55 12.72 -18.84
N SER A 366 -6.27 13.03 -19.06
CA SER A 366 -5.30 12.10 -19.61
C SER A 366 -4.76 11.24 -18.47
N TYR A 367 -4.73 9.92 -18.60
CA TYR A 367 -4.28 9.04 -17.52
C TYR A 367 -3.51 7.80 -18.01
N PHE A 368 -2.64 7.29 -17.14
CA PHE A 368 -1.84 6.08 -17.36
C PHE A 368 -2.07 5.14 -16.17
N PHE A 369 -2.52 3.91 -16.46
CA PHE A 369 -2.74 2.86 -15.48
C PHE A 369 -1.72 1.75 -15.66
N ASN A 370 -0.99 1.41 -14.59
CA ASN A 370 0.09 0.45 -14.61
C ASN A 370 0.07 -0.44 -13.36
N ILE A 371 0.33 -1.73 -13.54
CA ILE A 371 0.54 -2.69 -12.46
C ILE A 371 1.97 -3.21 -12.58
N THR A 372 2.75 -3.13 -11.51
CA THR A 372 4.10 -3.67 -11.44
C THR A 372 4.14 -4.78 -10.40
N THR A 373 4.65 -5.96 -10.76
CA THR A 373 4.73 -7.14 -9.87
C THR A 373 6.16 -7.56 -9.63
N TYR A 374 6.42 -8.14 -8.46
CA TYR A 374 7.74 -8.61 -8.03
C TYR A 374 7.70 -10.12 -7.79
N THR A 375 8.53 -10.89 -8.47
CA THR A 375 8.60 -12.35 -8.30
C THR A 375 10.04 -12.82 -8.13
N ALA A 376 10.22 -14.01 -7.56
CA ALA A 376 11.51 -14.70 -7.60
C ALA A 376 12.02 -14.84 -9.05
N ASP A 377 13.33 -14.98 -9.25
CA ASP A 377 13.95 -15.23 -10.55
C ASP A 377 13.69 -16.66 -11.07
N SER A 378 12.42 -16.97 -11.30
CA SER A 378 11.92 -18.21 -11.90
C SER A 378 10.93 -17.88 -13.01
N THR A 379 10.99 -18.65 -14.10
CA THR A 379 10.08 -18.50 -15.24
C THR A 379 8.68 -18.93 -14.86
N GLU A 380 8.55 -19.98 -14.06
CA GLU A 380 7.28 -20.47 -13.54
C GLU A 380 6.60 -19.42 -12.66
N ALA A 381 7.34 -18.82 -11.71
CA ALA A 381 6.83 -17.80 -10.81
C ALA A 381 6.38 -16.54 -11.58
N SER A 382 7.18 -16.08 -12.54
CA SER A 382 6.86 -14.92 -13.38
C SER A 382 5.64 -15.16 -14.27
N LEU A 383 5.53 -16.35 -14.88
CA LEU A 383 4.39 -16.70 -15.74
C LEU A 383 3.09 -16.85 -14.93
N ALA A 384 3.17 -17.46 -13.74
CA ALA A 384 2.02 -17.57 -12.84
C ALA A 384 1.52 -16.19 -12.39
N ALA A 385 2.42 -15.26 -12.05
CA ALA A 385 2.05 -13.89 -11.70
C ALA A 385 1.39 -13.16 -12.87
N GLU A 386 1.93 -13.30 -14.09
CA GLU A 386 1.33 -12.73 -15.30
C GLU A 386 -0.09 -13.24 -15.52
N GLN A 387 -0.29 -14.56 -15.45
CA GLN A 387 -1.62 -15.16 -15.62
C GLN A 387 -2.61 -14.69 -14.55
N GLN A 388 -2.18 -14.57 -13.29
CA GLN A 388 -3.01 -14.04 -12.20
C GLN A 388 -3.44 -12.60 -12.48
N VAL A 389 -2.51 -11.72 -12.87
CA VAL A 389 -2.82 -10.32 -13.19
C VAL A 389 -3.81 -10.24 -14.35
N LEU A 390 -3.50 -10.90 -15.47
CA LEU A 390 -4.30 -10.81 -16.68
C LEU A 390 -5.70 -11.41 -16.50
N ASN A 391 -5.82 -12.58 -15.88
CA ASN A 391 -7.11 -13.25 -15.69
C ASN A 391 -7.99 -12.52 -14.68
N SER A 392 -7.41 -12.05 -13.57
CA SER A 392 -8.15 -11.35 -12.52
C SER A 392 -8.74 -10.03 -13.03
N TYR A 393 -7.92 -9.22 -13.73
CA TYR A 393 -8.38 -7.95 -14.30
C TYR A 393 -9.34 -8.15 -15.49
N ARG A 394 -9.14 -9.18 -16.32
CA ARG A 394 -10.06 -9.50 -17.42
C ARG A 394 -11.46 -9.82 -16.90
N LYS A 395 -11.60 -10.53 -15.78
CA LYS A 395 -12.92 -10.78 -15.16
C LYS A 395 -13.57 -9.48 -14.67
N GLY A 396 -12.77 -8.52 -14.24
CA GLY A 396 -13.21 -7.17 -13.86
C GLY A 396 -13.53 -6.24 -15.05
N GLY A 397 -13.40 -6.70 -16.29
CA GLY A 397 -13.64 -5.89 -17.50
C GLY A 397 -12.43 -5.08 -17.99
N PHE A 398 -11.24 -5.28 -17.40
CA PHE A 398 -10.02 -4.58 -17.76
C PHE A 398 -9.17 -5.41 -18.73
N GLN A 399 -8.80 -4.82 -19.87
CA GLN A 399 -7.88 -5.43 -20.82
C GLN A 399 -6.46 -4.92 -20.56
N LEU A 400 -5.65 -5.75 -19.89
CA LEU A 400 -4.24 -5.48 -19.61
C LEU A 400 -3.34 -6.23 -20.59
N ILE A 401 -2.22 -5.60 -20.93
CA ILE A 401 -1.13 -6.21 -21.70
C ILE A 401 0.21 -6.07 -20.97
N PRO A 402 1.12 -7.06 -21.11
CA PRO A 402 2.48 -6.93 -20.60
C PRO A 402 3.22 -5.79 -21.33
N ALA A 403 3.97 -4.99 -20.58
CA ALA A 403 4.78 -3.89 -21.09
C ALA A 403 6.09 -4.40 -21.73
N ARG A 404 5.98 -5.33 -22.69
CA ARG A 404 7.14 -5.91 -23.40
C ARG A 404 7.99 -4.79 -24.01
N TYR A 405 9.31 -4.87 -23.81
CA TYR A 405 10.32 -3.84 -24.14
C TYR A 405 10.21 -2.51 -23.36
N HIS A 406 9.19 -2.33 -22.52
CA HIS A 406 8.91 -1.09 -21.80
C HIS A 406 8.82 -1.26 -20.27
N HIS A 407 9.28 -2.40 -19.73
CA HIS A 407 9.28 -2.65 -18.30
C HIS A 407 10.04 -1.57 -17.51
N LEU A 408 11.19 -1.09 -18.01
CA LEU A 408 11.93 0.00 -17.36
C LEU A 408 11.14 1.31 -17.31
N ARG A 409 10.51 1.69 -18.42
CA ARG A 409 9.67 2.90 -18.50
C ARG A 409 8.51 2.81 -17.50
N ASN A 410 7.81 1.68 -17.47
CA ASN A 410 6.68 1.48 -16.58
C ASN A 410 7.11 1.39 -15.11
N PHE A 411 8.27 0.78 -14.82
CA PHE A 411 8.88 0.76 -13.50
C PHE A 411 9.21 2.17 -13.00
N LEU A 412 9.77 3.02 -13.87
CA LEU A 412 10.02 4.44 -13.55
C LEU A 412 8.71 5.24 -13.37
N ALA A 413 7.65 4.91 -14.11
CA ALA A 413 6.35 5.59 -14.01
C ALA A 413 5.63 5.32 -12.68
N MET A 414 5.96 4.22 -12.01
CA MET A 414 5.51 3.91 -10.64
C MET A 414 6.19 4.79 -9.59
N MET A 415 7.37 5.37 -9.87
CA MET A 415 8.11 6.13 -8.88
C MET A 415 7.51 7.52 -8.67
N PRO A 416 7.32 7.98 -7.41
CA PRO A 416 6.80 9.31 -7.12
C PRO A 416 7.55 10.42 -7.87
N PHE A 417 6.81 11.44 -8.32
CA PHE A 417 7.32 12.63 -9.06
C PHE A 417 7.90 12.38 -10.45
N LYS A 418 8.17 11.13 -10.86
CA LYS A 418 8.79 10.85 -12.16
C LYS A 418 7.99 11.32 -13.36
N CYS A 419 6.67 11.09 -13.32
CA CYS A 419 5.76 11.57 -14.35
C CYS A 419 5.80 13.10 -14.52
N GLY A 420 5.95 13.85 -13.42
CA GLY A 420 6.05 15.31 -13.44
C GLY A 420 7.40 15.85 -13.93
N GLU A 421 8.47 15.04 -13.92
CA GLU A 421 9.78 15.42 -14.46
C GLU A 421 9.89 15.32 -16.00
N GLY A 422 8.83 14.84 -16.66
CA GLY A 422 8.76 14.72 -18.13
C GLY A 422 8.26 13.37 -18.62
N LEU A 423 8.34 12.32 -17.80
CA LEU A 423 7.99 10.95 -18.20
C LEU A 423 6.51 10.82 -18.62
N PHE A 424 5.60 11.64 -18.08
CA PHE A 424 4.21 11.61 -18.52
C PHE A 424 4.04 12.01 -19.99
N LYS A 425 4.84 12.97 -20.48
CA LYS A 425 4.84 13.36 -21.90
C LYS A 425 5.40 12.25 -22.78
N GLU A 426 6.41 11.52 -22.31
CA GLU A 426 6.95 10.35 -23.01
C GLU A 426 5.92 9.21 -23.09
N LEU A 427 5.15 8.98 -22.02
CA LEU A 427 4.03 8.04 -22.02
C LEU A 427 2.94 8.46 -23.02
N GLN A 428 2.64 9.76 -23.12
CA GLN A 428 1.71 10.29 -24.14
C GLN A 428 2.24 10.06 -25.56
N ALA A 429 3.52 10.37 -25.81
CA ALA A 429 4.16 10.16 -27.10
C ALA A 429 4.20 8.68 -27.50
N ALA A 430 4.32 7.78 -26.52
CA ALA A 430 4.29 6.34 -26.73
C ALA A 430 2.87 5.76 -26.96
N GLY A 431 1.82 6.58 -26.88
CA GLY A 431 0.44 6.14 -27.14
C GLY A 431 -0.19 5.26 -26.04
N VAL A 432 0.42 5.18 -24.86
CA VAL A 432 -0.07 4.35 -23.74
C VAL A 432 -0.95 5.11 -22.74
N VAL A 433 -1.07 6.44 -22.91
CA VAL A 433 -1.97 7.29 -22.11
C VAL A 433 -3.37 7.24 -22.70
N LYS A 434 -4.35 6.96 -21.85
CA LYS A 434 -5.78 6.97 -22.17
C LYS A 434 -6.42 8.30 -21.79
N ARG A 435 -7.63 8.56 -22.27
CA ARG A 435 -8.32 9.83 -22.02
C ARG A 435 -9.79 9.58 -21.73
N ALA A 436 -10.26 10.10 -20.60
CA ALA A 436 -11.65 9.95 -20.17
C ALA A 436 -12.10 11.20 -19.39
N GLU A 437 -13.40 11.27 -19.09
CA GLU A 437 -13.96 12.28 -18.21
C GLU A 437 -13.59 12.01 -16.73
N THR A 438 -13.66 13.04 -15.88
CA THR A 438 -13.29 12.97 -14.45
C THR A 438 -14.05 11.89 -13.69
N PHE A 439 -15.32 11.66 -14.01
CA PHE A 439 -16.14 10.64 -13.37
C PHE A 439 -15.60 9.22 -13.62
N GLN A 440 -15.22 8.91 -14.85
CA GLN A 440 -14.65 7.62 -15.24
C GLN A 440 -13.31 7.41 -14.53
N VAL A 441 -12.42 8.41 -14.57
CA VAL A 441 -11.10 8.29 -13.91
C VAL A 441 -11.23 8.15 -12.39
N ALA A 442 -12.20 8.80 -11.75
CA ALA A 442 -12.48 8.62 -10.32
C ALA A 442 -12.80 7.16 -9.96
N ASN A 443 -13.45 6.42 -10.88
CA ASN A 443 -13.76 4.99 -10.69
C ASN A 443 -12.56 4.06 -10.94
N LEU A 444 -11.46 4.58 -11.47
CA LEU A 444 -10.23 3.82 -11.73
C LEU A 444 -9.15 4.02 -10.65
N LEU A 445 -9.40 4.90 -9.67
CA LEU A 445 -8.41 5.25 -8.65
C LEU A 445 -8.01 4.03 -7.81
N PRO A 446 -6.70 3.71 -7.68
CA PRO A 446 -6.21 2.59 -6.88
C PRO A 446 -6.13 2.99 -5.41
N ILE A 447 -7.28 3.18 -4.78
CA ILE A 447 -7.39 3.65 -3.39
C ILE A 447 -8.20 2.73 -2.48
N VAL A 448 -8.88 1.73 -3.04
CA VAL A 448 -9.72 0.79 -2.29
C VAL A 448 -8.91 -0.44 -1.90
N ALA A 449 -8.80 -0.69 -0.60
CA ALA A 449 -8.23 -1.90 -0.02
C ALA A 449 -8.75 -2.13 1.39
N ASP A 450 -8.64 -3.38 1.85
CA ASP A 450 -9.05 -3.74 3.20
C ASP A 450 -8.28 -2.94 4.26
N SER A 451 -8.96 -2.59 5.34
CA SER A 451 -8.36 -1.80 6.41
C SER A 451 -7.57 -2.67 7.38
N PRO A 452 -6.43 -2.19 7.92
CA PRO A 452 -5.73 -2.86 9.02
C PRO A 452 -6.53 -2.90 10.34
N LEU A 453 -7.70 -2.24 10.41
CA LEU A 453 -8.54 -2.08 11.59
C LEU A 453 -7.79 -1.38 12.73
N ALA A 454 -7.21 -2.13 13.67
CA ALA A 454 -6.38 -1.62 14.76
C ALA A 454 -4.88 -1.81 14.49
N PRO A 455 -4.00 -0.99 15.10
CA PRO A 455 -2.55 -1.14 14.96
C PRO A 455 -1.97 -2.32 15.76
N ALA A 456 -2.76 -2.89 16.67
CA ALA A 456 -2.42 -4.01 17.51
C ALA A 456 -3.68 -4.69 18.01
N GLY A 457 -3.55 -5.93 18.46
CA GLY A 457 -4.68 -6.70 18.93
C GLY A 457 -4.60 -8.16 18.55
N LEU A 458 -5.77 -8.80 18.48
CA LEU A 458 -5.89 -10.14 17.94
C LEU A 458 -5.64 -10.08 16.43
N LEU A 459 -4.56 -10.69 15.95
CA LEU A 459 -4.23 -10.72 14.54
C LEU A 459 -5.28 -11.56 13.78
N ALA A 460 -6.03 -10.90 12.91
CA ALA A 460 -7.10 -11.48 12.10
C ALA A 460 -6.99 -10.93 10.67
N PRO A 461 -6.22 -11.60 9.78
CA PRO A 461 -6.06 -11.16 8.41
C PRO A 461 -7.40 -11.11 7.69
N THR A 462 -7.55 -10.19 6.74
CA THR A 462 -8.76 -10.11 5.94
C THR A 462 -8.74 -11.11 4.78
N TYR A 463 -9.90 -11.34 4.16
CA TYR A 463 -9.99 -12.21 2.98
C TYR A 463 -9.18 -11.69 1.78
N ARG A 464 -8.91 -10.39 1.70
CA ARG A 464 -8.00 -9.81 0.69
C ARG A 464 -6.54 -9.80 1.13
N ASN A 465 -6.15 -10.61 2.11
CA ASN A 465 -4.77 -10.77 2.58
C ASN A 465 -4.22 -9.58 3.40
N GLN A 466 -5.02 -8.58 3.75
CA GLN A 466 -4.55 -7.45 4.56
C GLN A 466 -4.22 -7.94 5.97
N LEU A 467 -3.04 -7.57 6.47
CA LEU A 467 -2.70 -7.65 7.87
C LEU A 467 -3.62 -6.71 8.65
N ALA A 468 -4.46 -7.30 9.49
CA ALA A 468 -5.39 -6.57 10.33
C ALA A 468 -5.40 -7.12 11.75
N PHE A 469 -5.69 -6.23 12.70
CA PHE A 469 -5.81 -6.56 14.11
C PHE A 469 -7.17 -6.13 14.65
N ILE A 470 -7.75 -6.97 15.50
CA ILE A 470 -8.99 -6.69 16.22
C ILE A 470 -8.62 -6.30 17.65
N ASP A 471 -8.92 -5.05 18.01
CA ASP A 471 -8.90 -4.56 19.38
C ASP A 471 -10.20 -3.79 19.64
N LEU A 472 -11.11 -4.38 20.41
CA LEU A 472 -12.42 -3.80 20.71
C LEU A 472 -12.35 -2.43 21.37
N PHE A 473 -11.24 -2.09 22.05
CA PHE A 473 -11.08 -0.86 22.80
C PHE A 473 -10.26 0.20 22.05
N TYR A 474 -9.83 -0.08 20.82
CA TYR A 474 -9.10 0.89 20.03
C TYR A 474 -10.01 2.02 19.55
N GLU A 475 -9.82 3.23 20.10
CA GLU A 475 -10.63 4.42 19.78
C GLU A 475 -10.58 4.77 18.28
N GLY A 476 -9.48 4.46 17.59
CA GLY A 476 -9.31 4.74 16.17
C GLY A 476 -10.16 3.87 15.22
N MET A 477 -10.99 2.95 15.75
CA MET A 477 -12.01 2.26 14.96
C MET A 477 -13.30 3.08 14.77
N ASN A 478 -13.43 4.24 15.44
CA ASN A 478 -14.64 5.10 15.38
C ASN A 478 -15.94 4.38 15.77
N ASN A 479 -15.86 3.39 16.66
CA ASN A 479 -17.05 2.72 17.19
C ASN A 479 -17.72 3.60 18.26
N THR A 480 -19.05 3.63 18.29
CA THR A 480 -19.82 4.35 19.33
C THR A 480 -19.83 3.63 20.67
N ASN A 481 -19.51 2.34 20.67
CA ASN A 481 -19.40 1.50 21.87
C ASN A 481 -18.47 0.29 21.59
N PHE A 482 -18.14 -0.45 22.64
CA PHE A 482 -17.18 -1.57 22.59
C PHE A 482 -17.87 -2.95 22.54
N ASN A 483 -19.15 -3.01 22.15
CA ASN A 483 -19.87 -4.27 22.08
C ASN A 483 -19.48 -5.06 20.83
N MET A 484 -19.41 -6.38 20.96
CA MET A 484 -19.17 -7.30 19.85
C MET A 484 -20.29 -8.35 19.78
N ALA A 485 -20.83 -8.57 18.58
CA ALA A 485 -21.76 -9.67 18.33
C ALA A 485 -21.04 -10.74 17.50
N VAL A 486 -21.03 -11.98 18.00
CA VAL A 486 -20.46 -13.13 17.28
C VAL A 486 -21.58 -14.13 17.01
N CYS A 487 -21.83 -14.39 15.72
CA CYS A 487 -22.81 -15.35 15.26
C CYS A 487 -22.11 -16.46 14.46
N GLY A 488 -22.63 -17.68 14.56
CA GLY A 488 -22.08 -18.83 13.84
C GLY A 488 -22.73 -20.13 14.31
N THR A 489 -22.66 -21.17 13.49
CA THR A 489 -23.14 -22.52 13.84
C THR A 489 -22.24 -23.18 14.90
N SER A 490 -22.68 -24.30 15.48
CA SER A 490 -21.80 -25.09 16.34
C SER A 490 -20.57 -25.56 15.55
N GLY A 491 -19.38 -25.51 16.15
CA GLY A 491 -18.13 -25.84 15.47
C GLY A 491 -17.55 -24.73 14.57
N ALA A 492 -18.25 -23.62 14.33
CA ALA A 492 -17.77 -22.52 13.49
C ALA A 492 -16.60 -21.70 14.09
N GLY A 493 -16.05 -22.09 15.25
CA GLY A 493 -14.92 -21.41 15.87
C GLY A 493 -15.27 -20.22 16.76
N LYS A 494 -16.55 -19.98 17.10
CA LYS A 494 -16.98 -18.87 17.99
C LYS A 494 -16.16 -18.79 19.29
N THR A 495 -16.03 -19.91 19.99
CA THR A 495 -15.26 -20.01 21.24
C THR A 495 -13.77 -19.73 20.99
N GLY A 496 -13.22 -20.22 19.88
CA GLY A 496 -11.82 -19.97 19.50
C GLY A 496 -11.51 -18.50 19.21
N LEU A 497 -12.48 -17.73 18.72
CA LEU A 497 -12.35 -16.28 18.50
C LEU A 497 -12.46 -15.49 19.82
N ILE A 498 -13.42 -15.85 20.68
CA ILE A 498 -13.71 -15.09 21.90
C ILE A 498 -12.67 -15.34 23.00
N GLN A 499 -12.13 -16.55 23.13
CA GLN A 499 -11.15 -16.85 24.19
C GLN A 499 -9.89 -15.96 24.15
N PRO A 500 -9.24 -15.72 22.98
CA PRO A 500 -8.13 -14.77 22.88
C PRO A 500 -8.51 -13.33 23.28
N LEU A 501 -9.73 -12.88 22.94
CA LEU A 501 -10.21 -11.55 23.32
C LEU A 501 -10.40 -11.45 24.85
N ILE A 502 -11.00 -12.47 25.47
CA ILE A 502 -11.11 -12.57 26.94
C ILE A 502 -9.71 -12.49 27.57
N ARG A 503 -8.78 -13.31 27.07
CA ARG A 503 -7.41 -13.33 27.57
C ARG A 503 -6.75 -11.96 27.47
N SER A 504 -6.89 -11.26 26.36
CA SER A 504 -6.36 -9.90 26.18
C SER A 504 -6.89 -8.90 27.21
N VAL A 505 -8.20 -8.96 27.53
CA VAL A 505 -8.81 -8.13 28.58
C VAL A 505 -8.21 -8.45 29.94
N LEU A 506 -8.04 -9.73 30.27
CA LEU A 506 -7.48 -10.19 31.54
C LEU A 506 -5.98 -9.83 31.68
N ASP A 507 -5.19 -10.05 30.63
CA ASP A 507 -3.76 -9.72 30.58
C ASP A 507 -3.53 -8.20 30.73
N SER A 508 -4.52 -7.39 30.36
CA SER A 508 -4.53 -5.94 30.58
C SER A 508 -4.98 -5.51 31.98
N GLY A 509 -5.25 -6.46 32.89
CA GLY A 509 -5.78 -6.19 34.23
C GLY A 509 -7.29 -5.90 34.27
N GLY A 510 -8.01 -6.18 33.19
CA GLY A 510 -9.47 -6.08 33.12
C GLY A 510 -10.19 -7.26 33.76
N PHE A 511 -11.52 -7.23 33.69
CA PHE A 511 -12.39 -8.30 34.19
C PHE A 511 -13.25 -8.87 33.06
N ALA A 512 -13.52 -10.17 33.12
CA ALA A 512 -14.39 -10.86 32.17
C ALA A 512 -15.39 -11.78 32.91
N TRP A 513 -16.65 -11.67 32.49
CA TRP A 513 -17.74 -12.53 32.94
C TRP A 513 -18.28 -13.31 31.74
N VAL A 514 -18.31 -14.63 31.87
CA VAL A 514 -18.75 -15.53 30.79
C VAL A 514 -19.96 -16.33 31.25
N PHE A 515 -21.05 -16.23 30.48
CA PHE A 515 -22.21 -17.10 30.62
C PHE A 515 -22.10 -18.18 29.55
N ASP A 516 -21.80 -19.41 29.97
CA ASP A 516 -21.54 -20.51 29.05
C ASP A 516 -22.37 -21.73 29.42
N MET A 517 -23.13 -22.25 28.45
CA MET A 517 -23.96 -23.45 28.62
C MET A 517 -23.23 -24.73 28.22
N GLY A 518 -22.11 -24.62 27.48
CA GLY A 518 -21.43 -25.76 26.86
C GLY A 518 -20.06 -26.09 27.45
N ASP A 519 -19.71 -25.50 28.60
CA ASP A 519 -18.42 -25.64 29.30
C ASP A 519 -17.17 -25.38 28.43
N GLY A 520 -17.32 -24.71 27.28
CA GLY A 520 -16.25 -24.38 26.34
C GLY A 520 -15.25 -23.35 26.87
N TYR A 521 -15.58 -22.62 27.93
CA TYR A 521 -14.67 -21.67 28.59
C TYR A 521 -14.08 -22.19 29.90
N LYS A 522 -14.43 -23.42 30.33
CA LYS A 522 -13.95 -24.01 31.58
C LYS A 522 -12.43 -24.14 31.62
N SER A 523 -11.83 -24.67 30.56
CA SER A 523 -10.37 -24.81 30.44
C SER A 523 -9.64 -23.46 30.45
N LEU A 524 -10.22 -22.43 29.84
CA LEU A 524 -9.69 -21.06 29.91
C LEU A 524 -9.72 -20.55 31.35
N CYS A 525 -10.82 -20.77 32.07
CA CYS A 525 -10.94 -20.38 33.48
C CYS A 525 -9.89 -21.07 34.36
N GLU A 526 -9.72 -22.38 34.20
CA GLU A 526 -8.71 -23.18 34.92
C GLU A 526 -7.29 -22.67 34.63
N ASN A 527 -6.96 -22.43 33.37
CA ASN A 527 -5.64 -21.93 32.96
C ASN A 527 -5.33 -20.52 33.50
N MET A 528 -6.35 -19.66 33.64
CA MET A 528 -6.19 -18.29 34.13
C MET A 528 -6.33 -18.18 35.66
N GLY A 529 -6.48 -19.29 36.38
CA GLY A 529 -6.66 -19.30 37.84
C GLY A 529 -8.00 -18.71 38.31
N ALA A 530 -9.02 -18.77 37.44
CA ALA A 530 -10.32 -18.17 37.66
C ALA A 530 -11.26 -19.02 38.54
N TYR A 531 -12.23 -18.37 39.19
CA TYR A 531 -13.24 -19.05 39.99
C TYR A 531 -14.42 -19.51 39.12
N THR A 532 -14.68 -20.81 39.15
CA THR A 532 -15.83 -21.42 38.47
C THR A 532 -16.97 -21.61 39.48
N SER A 533 -18.06 -20.84 39.36
CA SER A 533 -19.31 -21.19 40.07
C SER A 533 -20.16 -22.10 39.19
N MET A 534 -20.13 -23.40 39.45
CA MET A 534 -21.08 -24.35 38.88
C MET A 534 -22.41 -24.22 39.63
N ALA A 535 -23.47 -23.95 38.87
CA ALA A 535 -24.87 -23.87 39.28
C ALA A 535 -25.22 -22.80 40.33
N ILE A 536 -26.26 -22.02 40.04
CA ILE A 536 -27.10 -21.44 41.09
C ILE A 536 -27.78 -22.65 41.76
N PRO A 537 -27.44 -23.03 43.00
CA PRO A 537 -28.12 -24.12 43.67
C PRO A 537 -29.57 -23.70 43.87
N SER A 538 -30.52 -24.61 43.67
CA SER A 538 -31.94 -24.41 43.98
C SER A 538 -32.19 -24.06 45.47
N SER A 539 -31.16 -24.09 46.31
CA SER A 539 -31.21 -23.91 47.76
C SER A 539 -30.48 -22.68 48.31
N LEU A 540 -29.97 -21.74 47.48
CA LEU A 540 -29.54 -20.45 48.02
C LEU A 540 -30.76 -19.57 48.29
N THR A 541 -31.12 -19.45 49.56
CA THR A 541 -32.16 -18.56 50.07
C THR A 541 -31.90 -17.13 49.60
N ARG A 542 -32.74 -16.68 48.66
CA ARG A 542 -32.76 -15.32 48.12
C ARG A 542 -33.18 -14.35 49.22
N SER A 543 -32.23 -13.60 49.78
CA SER A 543 -32.56 -12.32 50.42
C SER A 543 -32.69 -11.24 49.33
N PRO A 544 -33.87 -10.59 49.18
CA PRO A 544 -34.11 -9.63 48.11
C PRO A 544 -33.28 -8.34 48.21
N THR A 545 -32.56 -8.12 49.30
CA THR A 545 -31.78 -6.90 49.53
C THR A 545 -30.33 -6.95 49.04
N CYS A 546 -29.81 -8.13 48.68
CA CYS A 546 -28.38 -8.25 48.36
C CYS A 546 -28.04 -8.23 46.87
N TRP A 547 -28.89 -8.69 45.95
CA TRP A 547 -28.58 -8.75 44.52
C TRP A 547 -29.81 -8.51 43.63
N MET A 548 -29.71 -7.57 42.70
CA MET A 548 -30.81 -7.14 41.83
C MET A 548 -30.91 -8.05 40.57
N MET A 549 -31.97 -8.86 40.55
CA MET A 549 -32.69 -9.47 39.42
C MET A 549 -31.93 -10.08 38.22
N LEU A 550 -31.85 -11.40 38.19
CA LEU A 550 -31.94 -12.23 36.96
C LEU A 550 -33.09 -13.23 37.15
N THR A 551 -34.22 -12.99 36.48
CA THR A 551 -35.35 -13.93 36.40
C THR A 551 -35.51 -14.41 34.96
N SER A 552 -34.89 -15.54 34.63
CA SER A 552 -35.37 -16.45 33.58
C SER A 552 -34.91 -17.88 33.88
N THR A 553 -35.84 -18.81 33.71
CA THR A 553 -35.78 -20.24 34.05
C THR A 553 -34.93 -21.06 33.06
N CYS A 554 -33.62 -20.79 33.00
CA CYS A 554 -32.64 -21.66 32.34
C CYS A 554 -31.45 -21.86 33.28
N GLN A 555 -31.08 -23.11 33.58
CA GLN A 555 -29.80 -23.42 34.23
C GLN A 555 -28.66 -22.89 33.34
N GLN A 556 -27.95 -21.86 33.81
CA GLN A 556 -26.78 -21.30 33.14
C GLN A 556 -25.59 -21.40 34.10
N ASN A 557 -24.46 -21.92 33.61
CA ASN A 557 -23.19 -21.81 34.33
C ASN A 557 -22.66 -20.38 34.13
N VAL A 558 -22.24 -19.76 35.23
CA VAL A 558 -21.62 -18.41 35.23
C VAL A 558 -20.18 -18.57 35.64
N TYR A 559 -19.27 -18.10 34.80
CA TYR A 559 -17.84 -18.09 35.06
C TYR A 559 -17.41 -16.65 35.36
N ALA A 560 -16.81 -16.45 36.53
CA ALA A 560 -16.29 -15.16 36.97
C ALA A 560 -14.76 -15.19 36.96
N ILE A 561 -14.14 -14.51 36.00
CA ILE A 561 -12.69 -14.49 35.91
C ILE A 561 -12.18 -13.19 36.53
N ARG A 562 -11.52 -13.32 37.70
CA ARG A 562 -11.15 -12.19 38.54
C ARG A 562 -9.67 -12.22 38.96
N CYS A 563 -8.96 -11.14 38.70
CA CYS A 563 -7.75 -10.77 39.45
C CYS A 563 -8.17 -9.94 40.68
N LEU A 564 -8.20 -10.59 41.84
CA LEU A 564 -8.45 -10.13 43.23
C LEU A 564 -9.06 -8.74 43.56
N SER A 565 -10.18 -8.84 44.31
CA SER A 565 -10.66 -8.03 45.46
C SER A 565 -11.63 -6.82 45.27
N TRP A 566 -12.71 -6.86 46.09
CA TRP A 566 -13.73 -5.86 46.48
C TRP A 566 -15.00 -5.54 45.62
N PRO A 567 -16.20 -5.42 46.22
CA PRO A 567 -17.49 -5.63 45.54
C PRO A 567 -18.13 -4.33 45.02
N VAL A 568 -18.77 -4.39 43.84
CA VAL A 568 -19.68 -3.33 43.34
C VAL A 568 -20.91 -3.93 42.66
N ARG A 569 -22.03 -3.21 42.84
CA ARG A 569 -23.39 -3.39 42.28
C ARG A 569 -23.42 -3.33 40.74
N THR A 570 -24.32 -4.10 40.09
CA THR A 570 -24.66 -3.96 38.66
C THR A 570 -26.15 -4.19 38.35
N ALA A 571 -26.58 -3.60 37.22
CA ALA A 571 -27.95 -3.46 36.70
C ALA A 571 -28.25 -4.38 35.49
N THR A 572 -29.52 -4.36 35.05
CA THR A 572 -30.33 -5.43 34.43
C THR A 572 -30.42 -5.53 32.88
N SER A 573 -30.65 -6.78 32.42
CA SER A 573 -31.42 -7.32 31.25
C SER A 573 -30.82 -7.41 29.81
N MET A 574 -30.84 -8.62 29.20
CA MET A 574 -31.45 -9.00 27.88
C MET A 574 -30.96 -10.36 27.34
N LYS A 575 -31.83 -11.07 26.59
CA LYS A 575 -31.64 -12.39 25.95
C LYS A 575 -30.75 -12.32 24.69
N SER A 576 -29.45 -12.51 24.87
CA SER A 576 -28.47 -12.98 23.87
C SER A 576 -27.20 -13.36 24.62
N MET A 577 -26.33 -14.19 24.03
CA MET A 577 -25.05 -14.57 24.66
C MET A 577 -24.19 -13.30 24.80
N LYS A 578 -24.24 -12.66 25.98
CA LYS A 578 -23.46 -11.47 26.32
C LYS A 578 -22.24 -11.92 27.11
N ALA A 579 -21.05 -11.82 26.53
CA ALA A 579 -19.84 -11.67 27.34
C ALA A 579 -19.66 -10.16 27.59
N CYS A 580 -19.45 -9.77 28.85
CA CYS A 580 -19.29 -8.37 29.23
C CYS A 580 -17.84 -8.13 29.63
N PHE A 581 -17.20 -7.14 29.01
CA PHE A 581 -15.77 -6.84 29.12
C PHE A 581 -15.55 -5.42 29.63
N CYS A 582 -14.62 -5.23 30.57
CA CYS A 582 -14.22 -3.89 31.03
C CYS A 582 -12.69 -3.85 31.26
N ARG A 583 -12.00 -2.91 30.62
CA ARG A 583 -10.56 -2.62 30.78
C ARG A 583 -10.42 -1.43 31.74
N GLN A 584 -9.54 -1.50 32.75
CA GLN A 584 -9.29 -0.36 33.64
C GLN A 584 -8.50 0.73 32.90
N CYS A 585 -9.08 1.92 32.74
CA CYS A 585 -8.35 3.10 32.26
C CYS A 585 -7.35 3.57 33.32
N ARG A 586 -6.03 3.40 33.08
CA ARG A 586 -5.02 4.14 33.85
C ARG A 586 -5.06 5.60 33.41
N ARG A 587 -5.55 6.49 34.27
CA ARG A 587 -5.24 7.92 34.14
C ARG A 587 -3.75 8.12 34.46
N PRO A 588 -3.01 8.93 33.69
CA PRO A 588 -1.71 9.41 34.15
C PRO A 588 -1.95 10.27 35.39
N GLY A 589 -1.29 9.91 36.49
CA GLY A 589 -1.16 10.74 37.68
C GLY A 589 0.05 11.65 37.53
#